data_AF-A0A3B9QED7-F1
#
_entry.id   AF-A0A3B9QED7-F1
#
_cell.length_a   1.000
_cell.length_b   1.000
_cell.length_c   1.000
_cell.angle_alpha   90.00
_cell.angle_beta   90.00
_cell.angle_gamma   90.00
#
_symmetry.space_group_name_H-M   'P 1'
#
loop_
_entity.id
_entity.type
_entity.pdbx_description
1 polymer ?
#
loop_
_entity_poly.entity_id
_entity_poly.type
_entity_poly.pdbx_seq_one_letter_code
_entity_poly.pdbx_strand_id
1 'polypeptide(L)'
;MAKHAKHNGVAQALGGPGGEQADIMAVYQALKDLYPDAQSELLEPWRDNPVDVLVATILSQATNDTLSGRAFSELKSRFPEWEMVIAEDPAKVEIALAGGGLQKQKTKKIRGCLLYTS
;
A
#
# COMPACT_ATOMS: atom_id res chain seq x y z
N MET A 1 51.14 23.68 0.02
CA MET A 1 50.39 22.63 0.78
C MET A 1 48.93 23.05 0.82
N ALA A 2 48.06 22.27 0.17
CA ALA A 2 46.70 22.66 -0.16
C ALA A 2 45.67 22.21 0.89
N LYS A 3 44.69 23.10 1.11
CA LYS A 3 43.28 22.88 1.47
C LYS A 3 42.98 21.90 2.63
N HIS A 4 42.51 22.47 3.73
CA HIS A 4 41.45 21.89 4.54
C HIS A 4 40.28 22.87 4.60
N ALA A 5 39.35 22.68 3.67
CA ALA A 5 38.01 23.25 3.72
C ALA A 5 37.05 22.09 3.83
N LYS A 6 36.37 21.89 4.95
CA LYS A 6 35.21 20.99 5.01
C LYS A 6 34.16 21.46 6.01
N HIS A 7 33.05 21.87 5.40
CA HIS A 7 31.66 21.67 5.81
C HIS A 7 31.20 22.25 7.15
N ASN A 8 30.88 23.55 7.13
CA ASN A 8 29.96 24.13 8.09
C ASN A 8 28.82 24.88 7.39
N GLY A 9 28.25 24.28 6.34
CA GLY A 9 27.34 24.97 5.41
C GLY A 9 25.93 24.39 5.28
N VAL A 10 25.60 23.28 5.94
CA VAL A 10 24.28 22.63 5.74
C VAL A 10 23.27 22.98 6.83
N ALA A 11 23.71 23.53 7.96
CA ALA A 11 22.86 23.74 9.13
C ALA A 11 22.13 25.08 9.18
N GLN A 12 22.39 26.02 8.26
CA GLN A 12 21.94 27.43 8.41
C GLN A 12 20.96 27.93 7.34
N ALA A 13 20.23 27.04 6.66
CA ALA A 13 19.23 27.43 5.66
C ALA A 13 17.80 26.89 5.93
N LEU A 14 17.54 26.34 7.13
CA LEU A 14 16.36 25.51 7.40
C LEU A 14 15.23 26.23 8.16
N GLY A 15 15.08 27.54 8.01
CA GLY A 15 14.18 28.34 8.86
C GLY A 15 13.21 29.24 8.10
N GLY A 16 12.25 28.68 7.36
CA GLY A 16 11.13 29.46 6.80
C GLY A 16 10.16 28.62 5.96
N PRO A 17 8.91 29.08 5.75
CA PRO A 17 7.86 28.33 5.04
C PRO A 17 8.14 28.08 3.54
N GLY A 18 9.21 28.65 2.98
CA GLY A 18 9.73 28.27 1.66
C GLY A 18 10.93 27.32 1.72
N GLY A 19 11.63 27.25 2.86
CA GLY A 19 12.77 26.38 3.09
C GLY A 19 12.34 24.95 3.46
N GLU A 20 11.23 24.79 4.18
CA GLU A 20 10.67 23.48 4.53
C GLU A 20 10.13 22.75 3.29
N GLN A 21 9.41 23.45 2.40
CA GLN A 21 9.00 22.90 1.10
C GLN A 21 10.20 22.56 0.21
N ALA A 22 11.24 23.39 0.20
CA ALA A 22 12.48 23.10 -0.54
C ALA A 22 13.18 21.84 0.01
N ASP A 23 13.14 21.62 1.33
CA ASP A 23 13.70 20.45 1.99
C ASP A 23 12.91 19.16 1.67
N ILE A 24 11.57 19.21 1.74
CA ILE A 24 10.70 18.09 1.35
C ILE A 24 10.95 17.68 -0.11
N MET A 25 11.08 18.64 -1.02
CA MET A 25 11.35 18.35 -2.43
C MET A 25 12.74 17.77 -2.66
N ALA A 26 13.75 18.21 -1.90
CA ALA A 26 15.08 17.63 -1.97
C ALA A 26 15.09 16.16 -1.50
N VAL A 27 14.38 15.85 -0.40
CA VAL A 27 14.20 14.47 0.09
C VAL A 27 13.43 13.62 -0.92
N TYR A 28 12.32 14.13 -1.45
CA TYR A 28 11.53 13.44 -2.47
C TYR A 28 12.38 13.10 -3.70
N GLN A 29 13.16 14.05 -4.21
CA GLN A 29 14.00 13.83 -5.39
C GLN A 29 15.10 12.79 -5.10
N ALA A 30 15.75 12.87 -3.94
CA ALA A 30 16.76 11.89 -3.54
C ALA A 30 16.17 10.47 -3.44
N LEU A 31 14.96 10.31 -2.88
CA LEU A 31 14.27 9.03 -2.82
C LEU A 31 13.91 8.52 -4.22
N LYS A 32 13.43 9.40 -5.10
CA LYS A 32 13.07 9.04 -6.48
C LYS A 32 14.29 8.58 -7.29
N ASP A 33 15.44 9.23 -7.10
CA ASP A 33 16.69 8.88 -7.78
C ASP A 33 17.26 7.53 -7.26
N LEU A 34 17.12 7.25 -5.96
CA LEU A 34 17.56 5.99 -5.34
C LEU A 34 16.63 4.81 -5.66
N TYR A 35 15.33 5.06 -5.82
CA TYR A 35 14.31 4.04 -6.04
C TYR A 35 13.40 4.38 -7.23
N PRO A 36 13.94 4.38 -8.47
CA PRO A 36 13.21 4.83 -9.65
C PRO A 36 11.96 3.98 -9.96
N ASP A 37 11.99 2.71 -9.57
CA ASP A 37 10.94 1.72 -9.84
C ASP A 37 10.22 1.28 -8.56
N ALA A 38 10.25 2.08 -7.48
CA ALA A 38 9.51 1.76 -6.26
C ALA A 38 8.01 1.68 -6.54
N GLN A 39 7.48 0.46 -6.49
CA GLN A 39 6.06 0.15 -6.68
C GLN A 39 5.59 -0.80 -5.58
N SER A 40 4.28 -0.78 -5.31
CA SER A 40 3.68 -1.73 -4.38
C SER A 40 3.51 -3.08 -5.07
N GLU A 41 4.30 -4.07 -4.66
CA GLU A 41 4.17 -5.46 -5.16
C GLU A 41 2.77 -6.04 -4.89
N LEU A 42 2.10 -5.58 -3.84
CA LEU A 42 0.73 -5.96 -3.50
C LEU A 42 -0.29 -5.52 -4.56
N LEU A 43 -0.05 -4.37 -5.18
CA LEU A 43 -1.04 -3.72 -6.04
C LEU A 43 -0.79 -3.99 -7.53
N GLU A 44 0.35 -4.52 -7.95
CA GLU A 44 0.58 -4.86 -9.37
C GLU A 44 0.01 -6.24 -9.74
N PRO A 45 -0.65 -6.41 -10.90
CA PRO A 45 -1.02 -5.40 -11.92
C PRO A 45 -2.38 -4.71 -11.67
N TRP A 46 -2.92 -4.79 -10.46
CA TRP A 46 -4.29 -4.41 -10.08
C TRP A 46 -4.49 -2.93 -9.73
N ARG A 47 -3.42 -2.12 -9.76
CA ARG A 47 -3.42 -0.75 -9.23
C ARG A 47 -4.38 0.21 -9.93
N ASP A 48 -4.77 -0.11 -11.16
CA ASP A 48 -5.66 0.74 -11.97
C ASP A 48 -7.15 0.51 -11.66
N ASN A 49 -7.49 -0.54 -10.89
CA ASN A 49 -8.84 -0.78 -10.44
C ASN A 49 -9.03 -0.29 -8.99
N PRO A 50 -9.86 0.74 -8.74
CA PRO A 50 -10.01 1.32 -7.41
C PRO A 50 -10.62 0.34 -6.39
N VAL A 51 -11.43 -0.63 -6.83
CA VAL A 51 -11.99 -1.66 -5.95
C VAL A 51 -10.91 -2.65 -5.55
N ASP A 52 -10.03 -3.04 -6.47
CA ASP A 52 -8.89 -3.91 -6.18
C ASP A 52 -7.96 -3.23 -5.15
N VAL A 53 -7.65 -1.95 -5.35
CA VAL A 53 -6.83 -1.15 -4.41
C VAL A 53 -7.49 -1.05 -3.03
N LEU A 54 -8.80 -0.82 -2.95
CA LEU A 54 -9.52 -0.78 -1.68
C LEU A 54 -9.44 -2.11 -0.94
N VAL A 55 -9.69 -3.22 -1.63
CA VAL A 55 -9.64 -4.55 -1.02
C VAL A 55 -8.23 -4.88 -0.56
N ALA A 56 -7.21 -4.66 -1.40
CA ALA A 56 -5.80 -4.85 -1.04
C ALA A 56 -5.41 -4.02 0.20
N THR A 57 -5.88 -2.77 0.29
CA THR A 57 -5.66 -1.89 1.44
C THR A 57 -6.35 -2.38 2.71
N ILE A 58 -7.52 -3.00 2.62
CA ILE A 58 -8.16 -3.66 3.78
C ILE A 58 -7.33 -4.87 4.22
N LEU A 59 -6.80 -5.64 3.27
CA LEU A 59 -6.00 -6.82 3.55
C LEU A 59 -4.64 -6.52 4.18
N SER A 60 -4.03 -5.36 3.88
CA SER A 60 -2.75 -4.94 4.45
C SER A 60 -2.80 -4.53 5.92
N GLN A 61 -4.00 -4.33 6.47
CA GLN A 61 -4.17 -3.94 7.87
C GLN A 61 -3.70 -5.06 8.82
N ALA A 62 -2.89 -4.68 9.81
CA ALA A 62 -2.36 -5.54 10.87
C ALA A 62 -1.64 -6.81 10.36
N THR A 63 -0.90 -6.70 9.25
CA THR A 63 -0.10 -7.80 8.68
C THR A 63 1.09 -7.23 7.87
N ASN A 64 1.80 -8.06 7.11
CA ASN A 64 2.89 -7.64 6.22
C ASN A 64 2.54 -7.80 4.73
N ASP A 65 3.36 -7.22 3.85
CA ASP A 65 3.11 -7.18 2.40
C ASP A 65 3.03 -8.58 1.78
N THR A 66 3.91 -9.50 2.18
CA THR A 66 3.92 -10.88 1.68
C THR A 66 2.61 -11.61 1.98
N LEU A 67 2.12 -11.51 3.22
CA LEU A 67 0.88 -12.18 3.63
C LEU A 67 -0.34 -11.52 2.99
N SER A 68 -0.32 -10.19 2.86
CA SER A 68 -1.38 -9.42 2.19
C SER A 68 -1.48 -9.78 0.71
N GLY A 69 -0.33 -9.82 0.02
CA GLY A 69 -0.23 -10.16 -1.39
C GLY A 69 -0.71 -11.57 -1.68
N ARG A 70 -0.33 -12.52 -0.81
CA ARG A 70 -0.82 -13.90 -0.90
C ARG A 70 -2.34 -13.98 -0.70
N ALA A 71 -2.88 -13.30 0.31
CA ALA A 71 -4.31 -13.30 0.56
C ALA A 71 -5.10 -12.64 -0.59
N PHE A 72 -4.59 -11.53 -1.14
CA PHE A 72 -5.21 -10.86 -2.27
C PHE A 72 -5.19 -11.73 -3.53
N SER A 73 -4.05 -12.35 -3.84
CA SER A 73 -3.91 -13.26 -4.99
C SER A 73 -4.82 -14.47 -4.87
N GLU A 74 -4.92 -15.07 -3.68
CA GLU A 74 -5.82 -16.19 -3.42
C GLU A 74 -7.29 -15.79 -3.59
N LEU A 75 -7.65 -14.59 -3.13
CA LEU A 75 -8.99 -14.05 -3.26
C LEU A 75 -9.37 -13.84 -4.74
N LYS A 76 -8.51 -13.17 -5.53
CA LYS A 76 -8.74 -12.95 -6.97
C LYS A 76 -8.74 -14.26 -7.78
N SER A 77 -7.93 -15.25 -7.38
CA SER A 77 -7.91 -16.57 -8.02
C SER A 77 -9.22 -17.33 -7.81
N ARG A 78 -9.77 -17.31 -6.59
CA ARG A 78 -11.02 -18.02 -6.26
C ARG A 78 -12.28 -17.25 -6.65
N PHE A 79 -12.23 -15.93 -6.59
CA PHE A 79 -13.34 -15.02 -6.83
C PHE A 79 -12.87 -13.92 -7.80
N PRO A 80 -12.81 -14.21 -9.11
CA PRO A 80 -12.32 -13.25 -10.11
C PRO A 80 -13.11 -11.93 -10.12
N GLU A 81 -14.43 -12.04 -9.93
CA GLU A 81 -15.37 -10.91 -9.86
C GLU A 81 -15.78 -10.61 -8.41
N TRP A 82 -15.89 -9.33 -8.08
CA TRP A 82 -16.20 -8.89 -6.71
C TRP A 82 -17.60 -9.28 -6.25
N GLU A 83 -18.55 -9.40 -7.18
CA GLU A 83 -19.89 -9.92 -6.96
C GLU A 83 -19.87 -11.34 -6.40
N MET A 84 -18.87 -12.15 -6.74
CA MET A 84 -18.71 -13.50 -6.18
C MET A 84 -18.36 -13.45 -4.69
N VAL A 85 -17.51 -12.50 -4.28
CA VAL A 85 -17.18 -12.29 -2.85
C VAL A 85 -18.42 -11.88 -2.05
N ILE A 86 -19.35 -11.15 -2.69
CA ILE A 86 -20.63 -10.75 -2.09
C ILE A 86 -21.61 -11.93 -2.02
N ALA A 87 -21.72 -12.72 -3.09
CA ALA A 87 -22.71 -13.78 -3.22
C ALA A 87 -22.35 -15.07 -2.47
N GLU A 88 -21.06 -15.36 -2.32
CA GLU A 88 -20.59 -16.61 -1.73
C GLU A 88 -20.75 -16.67 -0.20
N ASP A 89 -20.74 -17.90 0.33
CA ASP A 89 -20.62 -18.15 1.77
C ASP A 89 -19.40 -17.41 2.35
N PRO A 90 -19.57 -16.53 3.35
CA PRO A 90 -18.45 -15.81 3.96
C PRO A 90 -17.37 -16.74 4.50
N ALA A 91 -17.70 -17.96 4.94
CA ALA A 91 -16.70 -18.92 5.40
C ALA A 91 -15.72 -19.33 4.28
N LYS A 92 -16.16 -19.40 3.02
CA LYS A 92 -15.27 -19.70 1.88
C LYS A 92 -14.33 -18.53 1.56
N VAL A 93 -14.81 -17.30 1.70
CA VAL A 93 -14.00 -16.09 1.59
C VAL A 93 -12.97 -16.05 2.72
N GLU A 94 -13.38 -16.35 3.95
CA GLU A 94 -12.48 -16.41 5.11
C GLU A 94 -11.36 -17.43 4.94
N ILE A 95 -11.63 -18.58 4.31
CA ILE A 95 -10.59 -19.58 3.98
C ILE A 95 -9.55 -19.00 3.01
N ALA A 96 -9.97 -18.25 2.00
CA ALA A 96 -9.03 -17.58 1.08
C ALA A 96 -8.14 -16.56 1.80
N LEU A 97 -8.67 -15.92 2.85
CA LEU A 97 -7.98 -14.89 3.63
C LEU A 97 -7.20 -15.44 4.84
N ALA A 98 -7.25 -16.76 5.12
CA ALA A 98 -6.71 -17.34 6.35
C ALA A 98 -5.22 -17.06 6.57
N GLY A 99 -4.43 -16.92 5.50
CA GLY A 99 -3.00 -16.59 5.58
C GLY A 99 -2.69 -15.14 5.95
N GLY A 100 -3.66 -14.22 5.86
CA GLY A 100 -3.47 -12.78 6.08
C GLY A 100 -3.82 -12.28 7.48
N GLY A 101 -4.34 -13.17 8.35
CA GLY A 101 -4.84 -12.83 9.69
C GLY A 101 -6.12 -12.00 9.68
N LEU A 102 -6.90 -12.09 10.76
CA LEU A 102 -8.17 -11.36 10.95
C LEU A 102 -9.21 -11.60 9.83
N GLN A 103 -9.21 -12.80 9.23
CA GLN A 103 -10.00 -13.15 8.05
C GLN A 103 -11.50 -12.87 8.21
N LYS A 104 -12.08 -13.13 9.40
CA LYS A 104 -13.50 -12.84 9.68
C LYS A 104 -13.81 -11.35 9.61
N GLN A 105 -12.96 -10.54 10.23
CA GLN A 105 -13.11 -9.09 10.29
C GLN A 105 -12.88 -8.46 8.92
N LYS A 106 -11.85 -8.92 8.20
CA LYS A 106 -11.54 -8.48 6.83
C LYS A 106 -12.65 -8.87 5.86
N THR A 107 -13.18 -10.09 5.92
CA THR A 107 -14.33 -10.54 5.11
C THR A 107 -15.55 -9.65 5.32
N LYS A 108 -15.92 -9.40 6.59
CA LYS A 108 -17.04 -8.52 6.93
C LYS A 108 -16.85 -7.10 6.37
N LYS A 109 -15.64 -6.54 6.49
CA LYS A 109 -15.34 -5.18 6.04
C LYS A 109 -15.35 -5.07 4.52
N ILE A 110 -14.71 -6.00 3.81
CA ILE A 110 -14.71 -6.07 2.35
C ILE A 110 -16.15 -6.13 1.82
N ARG A 111 -16.95 -7.09 2.29
CA ARG A 111 -18.35 -7.22 1.83
C ARG A 111 -19.19 -6.00 2.17
N GLY A 112 -18.99 -5.40 3.34
CA GLY A 112 -19.67 -4.17 3.74
C GLY A 112 -19.35 -2.99 2.81
N CYS A 113 -18.09 -2.84 2.40
CA CYS A 113 -17.70 -1.80 1.44
C CYS A 113 -18.29 -2.06 0.05
N LEU A 114 -18.24 -3.30 -0.45
CA LEU A 114 -18.74 -3.65 -1.78
C LEU A 114 -20.25 -3.48 -1.92
N LEU A 115 -21.01 -3.75 -0.85
CA LEU A 115 -22.46 -3.59 -0.84
C LEU A 115 -22.92 -2.12 -0.77
N TYR A 116 -22.10 -1.21 -0.23
CA TYR A 116 -22.47 0.20 -0.07
C TYR A 116 -22.59 0.97 -1.40
N THR A 117 -22.03 0.41 -2.47
CA THR A 117 -22.09 0.95 -3.84
C THR A 117 -23.38 0.60 -4.62
N SER A 118 -24.36 -0.03 -3.97
CA SER A 118 -25.63 -0.47 -4.59
C SER A 118 -26.78 0.52 -4.37
#